data_AF-A0A833JE52-F1
#
_entry.id   AF-A0A833JE52-F1
#
_cell.length_a   1.000
_cell.length_b   1.000
_cell.length_c   1.000
_cell.angle_alpha   90.00
_cell.angle_beta   90.00
_cell.angle_gamma   90.00
#
_symmetry.space_group_name_H-M   'P 1'
#
loop_
_entity.id
_entity.type
_entity.pdbx_description
1 polymer ?
#
loop_
_entity_poly.entity_id
_entity_poly.type
_entity_poly.pdbx_seq_one_letter_code
_entity_poly.pdbx_strand_id
1 'polypeptide(L)'
;MKKHQTGNFINISSISGHIGFPIGRHYIASKHAVLGLTKSLALEVAPLGIRINAVCPGSANSFAYIWIFVSSFSKPEKKFQY
;
A
#
# COMPACT_ATOMS: atom_id res chain seq x y z
N MET A 1 -7.51 -17.37 -13.73
CA MET A 1 -6.69 -17.98 -12.65
C MET A 1 -7.33 -19.26 -12.11
N LYS A 2 -8.51 -19.23 -11.44
CA LYS A 2 -9.18 -20.46 -10.93
C LYS A 2 -9.41 -21.53 -12.01
N LYS A 3 -9.94 -21.15 -13.18
CA LYS A 3 -10.15 -22.07 -14.33
C LYS A 3 -8.85 -22.73 -14.85
N HIS A 4 -7.71 -22.05 -14.69
CA HIS A 4 -6.41 -22.53 -15.16
C HIS A 4 -5.60 -23.22 -14.05
N GLN A 5 -6.10 -23.27 -12.80
CA GLN A 5 -5.43 -23.83 -11.62
C GLN A 5 -3.97 -23.36 -11.44
N THR A 6 -3.70 -22.11 -11.85
CA THR A 6 -2.39 -21.49 -11.71
C THR A 6 -2.51 -19.97 -11.83
N GLY A 7 -1.56 -19.26 -11.21
CA GLY A 7 -1.37 -17.83 -11.41
C GLY A 7 -0.68 -17.13 -10.24
N ASN A 8 -0.25 -15.89 -10.49
CA ASN A 8 0.36 -15.02 -9.49
C ASN A 8 -0.46 -13.73 -9.37
N PHE A 9 -0.81 -13.34 -8.15
CA PHE A 9 -1.51 -12.09 -7.86
C PHE A 9 -0.69 -11.27 -6.86
N ILE A 10 -0.49 -9.99 -7.15
CA ILE A 10 0.32 -9.09 -6.32
C ILE A 10 -0.52 -7.87 -5.95
N ASN A 11 -0.76 -7.69 -4.66
CA ASN A 11 -1.40 -6.51 -4.08
C ASN A 11 -0.36 -5.43 -3.78
N ILE A 12 -0.76 -4.16 -3.94
CA ILE A 12 0.05 -3.01 -3.55
C ILE A 12 -0.45 -2.46 -2.21
N SER A 13 0.29 -2.74 -1.15
CA SER A 13 0.06 -2.18 0.19
C SER A 13 0.95 -0.94 0.39
N SER A 14 1.53 -0.80 1.58
CA SER A 14 2.45 0.25 2.01
C SER A 14 3.14 -0.21 3.29
N ILE A 15 4.26 0.41 3.65
CA ILE A 15 4.84 0.26 5.00
C ILE A 15 3.81 0.57 6.11
N SER A 16 2.84 1.45 5.83
CA SER A 16 1.71 1.73 6.73
C SER A 16 0.73 0.56 6.92
N GLY A 17 0.88 -0.53 6.16
CA GLY A 17 0.15 -1.77 6.39
C GLY A 17 0.73 -2.62 7.52
N HIS A 18 1.96 -2.33 7.95
CA HIS A 18 2.64 -3.02 9.05
C HIS A 18 2.74 -2.19 10.32
N ILE A 19 2.89 -0.87 10.18
CA ILE A 19 3.06 0.07 11.29
C ILE A 19 2.13 1.27 11.14
N GLY A 20 1.77 1.89 12.26
CA GLY A 20 1.00 3.13 12.30
C GLY A 20 1.88 4.38 12.20
N PHE A 21 1.30 5.47 11.70
CA PHE A 21 1.90 6.80 11.73
C PHE A 21 0.91 7.81 12.33
N PRO A 22 1.39 8.90 12.95
CA PRO A 22 0.53 10.02 13.28
C PRO A 22 0.02 10.65 11.97
N ILE A 23 -1.30 10.83 11.88
CA ILE A 23 -2.04 11.33 10.69
C ILE A 23 -2.26 10.23 9.62
N GLY A 24 -3.40 10.27 8.92
CA GLY A 24 -3.71 9.30 7.85
C GLY A 24 -4.34 7.98 8.31
N ARG A 25 -5.07 7.98 9.44
CA ARG A 25 -5.69 6.78 10.06
C ARG A 25 -6.48 5.90 9.07
N HIS A 26 -7.28 6.51 8.20
CA HIS A 26 -8.05 5.78 7.18
C HIS A 26 -7.16 5.07 6.16
N TYR A 27 -6.08 5.72 5.72
CA TYR A 27 -5.10 5.13 4.81
C TYR A 27 -4.37 3.96 5.49
N ILE A 28 -3.88 4.16 6.71
CA ILE A 28 -3.21 3.12 7.51
C ILE A 28 -4.13 1.91 7.70
N ALA A 29 -5.38 2.13 8.09
CA ALA A 29 -6.38 1.07 8.24
C ALA A 29 -6.63 0.32 6.93
N SER A 30 -6.77 1.05 5.82
CA SER A 30 -6.95 0.44 4.49
C SER A 30 -5.75 -0.45 4.11
N LYS A 31 -4.52 -0.02 4.41
CA LYS A 31 -3.30 -0.76 4.06
C LYS A 31 -3.06 -1.98 4.95
N HIS A 32 -3.48 -1.92 6.22
CA HIS A 32 -3.56 -3.13 7.08
C HIS A 32 -4.61 -4.13 6.53
N ALA A 33 -5.77 -3.63 6.10
CA ALA A 33 -6.82 -4.47 5.52
C ALA A 33 -6.33 -5.20 4.25
N VAL A 34 -5.55 -4.55 3.39
CA VAL A 34 -4.93 -5.19 2.22
C VAL A 34 -4.01 -6.35 2.62
N LEU A 35 -3.25 -6.23 3.71
CA LEU A 35 -2.42 -7.34 4.20
C LEU A 35 -3.25 -8.49 4.77
N GLY A 36 -4.29 -8.18 5.54
CA GLY A 36 -5.24 -9.19 6.03
C GLY A 36 -5.91 -9.95 4.89
N LEU A 37 -6.39 -9.22 3.87
CA LEU A 37 -6.99 -9.79 2.66
C LEU A 37 -6.01 -10.69 1.91
N THR A 38 -4.77 -10.24 1.72
CA THR A 38 -3.72 -11.00 1.03
C THR A 38 -3.47 -12.33 1.74
N LYS A 39 -3.36 -12.31 3.08
CA LYS A 39 -3.14 -13.52 3.88
C LYS A 39 -4.32 -14.48 3.83
N SER A 40 -5.54 -13.97 3.99
CA SER A 40 -6.76 -14.78 3.95
C SER A 40 -6.91 -15.45 2.58
N LEU A 41 -6.82 -14.66 1.50
CA LEU A 41 -6.96 -15.17 0.14
C LEU A 41 -5.85 -16.15 -0.23
N ALA A 42 -4.60 -15.92 0.22
CA ALA A 42 -3.50 -16.84 -0.04
C ALA A 42 -3.81 -18.25 0.49
N LEU A 43 -4.42 -18.37 1.67
CA LEU A 43 -4.83 -19.66 2.23
C LEU A 43 -5.96 -20.29 1.40
N GLU A 44 -6.94 -19.50 0.97
CA GLU A 44 -8.06 -20.01 0.16
C GLU A 44 -7.64 -20.52 -1.21
N VAL A 45 -6.69 -19.85 -1.87
CA VAL A 45 -6.31 -20.16 -3.26
C VAL A 45 -5.07 -21.02 -3.39
N ALA A 46 -4.33 -21.27 -2.31
CA ALA A 46 -3.16 -22.15 -2.32
C ALA A 46 -3.44 -23.55 -2.91
N PRO A 47 -4.56 -24.24 -2.58
CA PRO A 47 -4.88 -25.54 -3.18
C PRO A 47 -5.11 -25.48 -4.70
N LEU A 48 -5.39 -24.30 -5.24
CA LEU A 48 -5.63 -24.08 -6.66
C LEU A 48 -4.35 -23.72 -7.43
N GLY A 49 -3.16 -23.89 -6.82
CA GLY A 49 -1.87 -23.55 -7.45
C GLY A 49 -1.66 -22.05 -7.68
N ILE A 50 -2.46 -21.19 -7.03
CA ILE A 50 -2.39 -19.74 -7.18
C ILE A 50 -1.60 -19.16 -6.01
N ARG A 51 -0.66 -18.27 -6.31
CA ARG A 51 0.12 -17.54 -5.30
C ARG A 51 -0.34 -16.10 -5.20
N ILE A 52 -0.53 -15.63 -3.97
CA ILE A 52 -0.92 -14.26 -3.69
C ILE A 52 0.08 -13.64 -2.72
N ASN A 53 0.60 -12.47 -3.07
CA ASN A 53 1.53 -11.72 -2.23
C ASN A 53 1.16 -10.23 -2.21
N ALA A 54 1.73 -9.50 -1.27
CA ALA A 54 1.63 -8.04 -1.23
C ALA A 54 3.03 -7.42 -1.21
N VAL A 55 3.19 -6.31 -1.93
CA VAL A 55 4.37 -5.45 -1.86
C VAL A 55 4.01 -4.23 -1.01
N CYS A 56 4.91 -3.85 -0.10
CA CYS A 56 4.70 -2.76 0.85
C CYS A 56 5.73 -1.64 0.62
N PRO A 57 5.52 -0.74 -0.36
CA PRO A 57 6.44 0.36 -0.59
C PRO A 57 6.49 1.32 0.61
N GLY A 58 7.70 1.77 0.94
CA GLY A 58 7.93 3.01 1.69
C GLY A 58 7.91 4.22 0.75
N SER A 59 8.72 5.23 1.03
CA SER A 59 8.96 6.32 0.08
C SER A 59 9.62 5.77 -1.18
N ALA A 60 8.87 5.73 -2.28
CA ALA A 60 9.37 5.31 -3.57
C ALA A 60 9.50 6.52 -4.50
N ASN A 61 10.60 6.54 -5.27
CA ASN A 61 10.74 7.41 -6.43
C ASN A 61 9.54 7.12 -7.35
N SER A 62 8.63 8.09 -7.43
CA SER A 62 7.44 8.02 -8.24
C SER A 62 7.03 9.43 -8.57
N PHE A 63 6.39 9.60 -9.71
CA PHE A 63 5.98 10.92 -10.19
C PHE A 63 5.14 11.68 -9.16
N ALA A 64 4.20 11.00 -8.49
CA ALA A 64 3.40 11.59 -7.41
C ALA A 64 4.24 12.04 -6.21
N TYR A 65 5.26 11.27 -5.82
CA TYR A 65 6.16 11.64 -4.72
C TYR A 65 6.96 12.89 -5.08
N ILE A 66 7.54 12.93 -6.29
CA ILE A 66 8.28 14.07 -6.80
C ILE A 66 7.39 15.31 -6.87
N TRP A 67 6.16 15.17 -7.37
CA TRP A 67 5.25 16.30 -7.51
C TRP A 67 4.79 16.87 -6.15
N ILE A 68 4.46 16.01 -5.19
CA ILE A 68 4.12 16.43 -3.81
C ILE A 68 5.32 17.11 -3.16
N PHE A 69 6.51 16.51 -3.27
CA PHE A 69 7.73 17.04 -2.68
C PHE A 69 8.08 18.41 -3.28
N VAL A 70 8.17 18.51 -4.62
CA VAL A 70 8.44 19.77 -5.34
C VAL A 70 7.38 20.84 -5.03
N SER A 71 6.10 20.47 -5.01
CA SER A 71 5.02 21.40 -4.66
C SER A 71 5.10 21.90 -3.21
N SER A 72 5.73 21.12 -2.32
CA SER A 72 5.97 21.52 -0.94
C SER A 72 7.09 22.56 -0.83
N PHE A 73 8.07 22.57 -1.75
CA PHE A 73 9.11 23.62 -1.82
C PHE A 73 8.69 24.83 -2.65
N SER A 74 7.67 24.71 -3.50
CA SER A 74 7.19 25.81 -4.34
C SER A 74 6.28 26.81 -3.61
N LYS A 75 5.88 26.55 -2.35
CA LYS A 75 5.07 27.51 -1.57
C LYS A 75 5.96 28.29 -0.60
N PRO A 76 6.36 29.54 -0.91
CA PRO A 76 6.89 30.43 0.11
C PRO A 76 5.74 30.86 1.03
N GLU A 77 5.92 30.64 2.34
CA GLU A 77 5.12 31.16 3.45
C GLU A 77 3.63 30.75 3.56
N LYS A 78 3.37 29.77 4.43
CA LYS A 78 2.27 29.92 5.40
C LYS A 78 2.86 29.82 6.81
N LYS A 79 3.15 31.00 7.38
CA LYS A 79 3.53 31.17 8.78
C LYS A 79 2.48 30.51 9.68
N PHE A 80 2.99 29.86 10.73
CA PHE A 80 2.25 29.38 11.89
C PHE A 80 1.18 30.38 12.32
N GLN A 81 -0.07 29.93 12.40
CA GLN A 81 -1.04 30.53 13.31
C GLN A 81 -1.57 29.41 14.20
N TYR A 82 -1.32 29.60 15.50
CA TYR A 82 -1.98 28.90 16.60
C TYR A 82 -3.42 29.41 16.74
#